data_AF-A0A519JLG5-F1
#
_entry.id   AF-A0A519JLG5-F1
#
_cell.length_a   1.000
_cell.length_b   1.000
_cell.length_c   1.000
_cell.angle_alpha   90.00
_cell.angle_beta   90.00
_cell.angle_gamma   90.00
#
_symmetry.space_group_name_H-M   'P 1'
#
loop_
_entity.id
_entity.type
_entity.pdbx_description
1 polymer ?
#
loop_
_entity_poly.entity_id
_entity_poly.type
_entity_poly.pdbx_seq_one_letter_code
_entity_poly.pdbx_strand_id
1 'polypeptide(L)'
;EKHLDSNSSESQKIDLMFRFIQYIERQVVLFDAIEDAAFAVINDLEGKGSLRDVKDSTESDEMKLRLKEFLRQFSVRTVLTAHPTQFYPGAVLGIITDLTQAIREDDLHNIKQLLSQLGKTPFIKKEKPTPYDEAVSLVWYLENVFYQTAGEMVRYIRSNLMNGENGTQPLIAMGFWPGGDRDGNPFVDTKTTLMVAARLQNVLLKCYHRDMRRLRRKLTFAKVEALVSDLEQKIYQSAYYANGDISITLSDFLNALNGIREIVIAEHQSLYLEDIDELIGKVHLFGLHFATLDIRQNSKIHKTVIAEIADAGYNDLDEDEQINWLMTSSKRIDLATLPEGMTKSTLESAVAMKTIQEKNGERGANRYIISNNESALDVIEALSLFRFTGWENPSVDIVPLFEIIEDLRNAEAVMEKLYTNPYYAEHLKR
;
A
#
# COMPACT_ATOMS: atom_id res chain seq x y z
N GLU A 1 18.22 20.16 42.52
CA GLU A 1 18.60 19.90 43.94
C GLU A 1 17.69 18.91 44.69
N LYS A 2 16.48 18.54 44.23
CA LYS A 2 15.59 17.65 45.01
C LYS A 2 15.75 16.13 44.81
N HIS A 3 16.58 15.66 43.87
CA HIS A 3 16.65 14.22 43.53
C HIS A 3 18.07 13.63 43.40
N LEU A 4 19.12 14.45 43.49
CA LEU A 4 20.52 14.01 43.43
C LEU A 4 21.34 14.91 44.36
N ASP A 5 22.09 14.30 45.27
CA ASP A 5 23.07 14.99 46.11
C ASP A 5 24.21 15.55 45.27
N SER A 6 24.87 16.61 45.75
CA SER A 6 26.04 17.24 45.12
C SER A 6 27.20 16.27 44.84
N ASN A 7 27.22 15.11 45.51
CA ASN A 7 28.21 14.03 45.35
C ASN A 7 27.79 12.90 44.38
N SER A 8 26.69 13.04 43.63
CA SER A 8 26.24 12.00 42.70
C SER A 8 27.20 11.84 41.53
N SER A 9 27.58 10.60 41.20
CA SER A 9 28.48 10.32 40.07
C SER A 9 27.82 10.69 38.73
N GLU A 10 28.63 10.98 37.71
CA GLU A 10 28.13 11.30 36.37
C GLU A 10 27.23 10.19 35.81
N SER A 11 27.58 8.93 36.07
CA SER A 11 26.78 7.75 35.71
C SER A 11 25.38 7.77 36.37
N GLN A 12 25.27 8.17 37.64
CA GLN A 12 23.98 8.28 38.34
C GLN A 12 23.11 9.42 37.80
N LYS A 13 23.74 10.54 37.40
CA LYS A 13 23.03 11.66 36.75
C LYS A 13 22.48 11.24 35.39
N ILE A 14 23.28 10.52 34.61
CA ILE A 14 22.88 9.97 33.31
C ILE A 14 21.74 8.93 33.47
N ASP A 15 21.85 8.00 34.42
CA ASP A 15 20.78 7.01 34.68
C ASP A 15 19.46 7.67 35.06
N LEU A 16 19.50 8.72 35.89
CA LEU A 16 18.29 9.47 36.24
C LEU A 16 17.68 10.19 35.02
N MET A 17 18.50 10.79 34.16
CA MET A 17 18.02 11.40 32.91
C MET A 17 17.34 10.36 32.01
N PHE A 18 17.93 9.16 31.87
CA PHE A 18 17.30 8.07 31.12
C PHE A 18 15.96 7.63 31.71
N ARG A 19 15.84 7.55 33.04
CA ARG A 19 14.55 7.24 33.70
C ARG A 19 13.50 8.31 33.45
N PHE A 20 13.88 9.60 33.42
CA PHE A 20 12.95 10.68 33.07
C PHE A 20 12.49 10.59 31.62
N ILE A 21 13.41 10.36 30.68
CA ILE A 21 13.08 10.14 29.26
C ILE A 21 12.10 8.97 29.13
N GLN A 22 12.42 7.84 29.75
CA GLN A 22 11.57 6.64 29.77
C GLN A 22 10.18 6.90 30.36
N TYR A 23 10.09 7.69 31.43
CA TYR A 23 8.82 8.06 32.04
C TYR A 23 7.98 8.94 31.10
N ILE A 24 8.60 9.97 30.50
CA ILE A 24 7.93 10.87 29.55
C ILE A 24 7.44 10.09 28.34
N GLU A 25 8.27 9.23 27.73
CA GLU A 25 7.88 8.38 26.60
C GLU A 25 6.64 7.52 26.91
N ARG A 26 6.58 6.94 28.10
CA ARG A 26 5.44 6.11 28.55
C ARG A 26 4.19 6.94 28.82
N GLN A 27 4.34 8.17 29.30
CA GLN A 27 3.21 9.08 29.48
C GLN A 27 2.61 9.46 28.13
N VAL A 28 3.44 9.80 27.13
CA VAL A 28 2.95 10.12 25.78
C VAL A 28 2.16 8.94 25.22
N VAL A 29 2.70 7.72 25.32
CA VAL A 29 1.99 6.50 24.89
C VAL A 29 0.62 6.33 25.57
N LEU A 30 0.54 6.61 26.86
CA LEU A 30 -0.72 6.53 27.59
C LEU A 30 -1.71 7.61 27.12
N PHE A 31 -1.24 8.83 26.90
CA PHE A 31 -2.06 9.91 26.36
C PHE A 31 -2.60 9.55 24.98
N ASP A 32 -1.77 9.05 24.07
CA ASP A 32 -2.20 8.62 22.73
C ASP A 32 -3.28 7.53 22.83
N ALA A 33 -3.09 6.51 23.66
CA ALA A 33 -4.07 5.43 23.83
C ALA A 33 -5.40 5.92 24.44
N ILE A 34 -5.36 6.89 25.36
CA ILE A 34 -6.58 7.50 25.94
C ILE A 34 -7.29 8.38 24.92
N GLU A 35 -6.55 9.20 24.18
CA GLU A 35 -7.09 10.08 23.14
C GLU A 35 -7.77 9.24 22.05
N ASP A 36 -7.11 8.20 21.56
CA ASP A 36 -7.67 7.27 20.58
C ASP A 36 -8.90 6.53 21.13
N ALA A 37 -8.89 6.15 22.41
CA ALA A 37 -10.04 5.52 23.04
C ALA A 37 -11.24 6.47 23.14
N ALA A 38 -11.00 7.74 23.47
CA ALA A 38 -12.02 8.76 23.62
C ALA A 38 -12.46 9.40 22.28
N PHE A 39 -11.72 9.18 21.19
CA PHE A 39 -11.93 9.86 19.92
C PHE A 39 -13.38 9.78 19.42
N ALA A 40 -14.00 8.60 19.47
CA ALA A 40 -15.38 8.38 19.03
C ALA A 40 -16.44 8.97 19.98
N VAL A 41 -16.07 9.27 21.23
CA VAL A 41 -16.95 9.91 22.21
C VAL A 41 -16.91 11.43 22.08
N ILE A 42 -15.73 11.97 21.75
CA ILE A 42 -15.51 13.41 21.59
C ILE A 42 -15.97 13.89 20.20
N ASN A 43 -15.81 13.06 19.17
CA ASN A 43 -16.14 13.39 17.80
C ASN A 43 -17.40 12.63 17.34
N ASP A 44 -18.34 13.36 16.74
CA ASP A 44 -19.53 12.74 16.15
C ASP A 44 -19.17 12.06 14.81
N LEU A 45 -18.84 10.78 14.89
CA LEU A 45 -18.46 9.96 13.72
C LEU A 45 -19.64 9.69 12.76
N GLU A 46 -20.88 9.84 13.24
CA GLU A 46 -22.09 9.64 12.43
C GLU A 46 -22.73 10.97 11.99
N GLY A 47 -22.12 12.09 12.40
CA GLY A 47 -22.62 13.42 12.16
C GLY A 47 -22.48 13.89 10.71
N LYS A 48 -22.61 15.21 10.55
CA LYS A 48 -22.59 15.87 9.25
C LYS A 48 -21.29 15.57 8.48
N GLY A 49 -21.43 15.17 7.23
CA GLY A 49 -20.30 14.78 6.37
C GLY A 49 -19.89 13.30 6.48
N SER A 50 -20.55 12.51 7.32
CA SER A 50 -20.38 11.06 7.35
C SER A 50 -21.06 10.37 6.15
N LEU A 51 -20.69 9.12 5.87
CA LEU A 51 -21.39 8.31 4.86
C LEU A 51 -22.88 8.12 5.19
N ARG A 52 -23.22 8.15 6.48
CA ARG A 52 -24.60 8.02 6.96
C ARG A 52 -25.39 9.30 6.69
N ASP A 53 -24.82 10.47 6.96
CA ASP A 53 -25.42 11.75 6.59
C ASP A 53 -25.63 11.87 5.07
N VAL A 54 -24.65 11.43 4.26
CA VAL A 54 -24.80 11.38 2.80
C VAL A 54 -25.94 10.44 2.39
N LYS A 55 -26.06 9.27 3.01
CA LYS A 55 -27.17 8.34 2.75
C LYS A 55 -28.52 8.97 3.09
N ASP A 56 -28.63 9.53 4.28
CA ASP A 56 -29.90 10.01 4.84
C ASP A 56 -30.35 11.32 4.16
N SER A 57 -29.41 12.16 3.71
CA SER A 57 -29.69 13.38 2.92
C SER A 57 -30.05 13.09 1.45
N THR A 58 -29.87 11.86 0.98
CA THR A 58 -30.19 11.45 -0.40
C THR A 58 -31.62 10.89 -0.47
N GLU A 59 -32.62 11.78 -0.39
CA GLU A 59 -34.03 11.39 -0.28
C GLU A 59 -34.67 10.93 -1.61
N SER A 60 -34.39 11.64 -2.72
CA SER A 60 -35.02 11.36 -4.02
C SER A 60 -34.30 10.25 -4.80
N ASP A 61 -35.06 9.49 -5.59
CA ASP A 61 -34.50 8.41 -6.41
C ASP A 61 -33.53 8.93 -7.49
N GLU A 62 -33.75 10.15 -7.98
CA GLU A 62 -32.81 10.83 -8.89
C GLU A 62 -31.45 11.08 -8.21
N MET A 63 -31.46 11.57 -6.96
CA MET A 63 -30.23 11.82 -6.22
C MET A 63 -29.50 10.52 -5.90
N LYS A 64 -30.23 9.45 -5.55
CA LYS A 64 -29.64 8.11 -5.33
C LYS A 64 -28.96 7.59 -6.59
N LEU A 65 -29.59 7.75 -7.76
CA LEU A 65 -28.99 7.34 -9.02
C LEU A 65 -27.71 8.14 -9.32
N ARG A 66 -27.74 9.45 -9.10
CA ARG A 66 -26.57 10.32 -9.29
C ARG A 66 -25.42 9.97 -8.34
N LEU A 67 -25.73 9.72 -7.07
CA LEU A 67 -24.74 9.29 -6.08
C LEU A 67 -24.12 7.95 -6.47
N LYS A 68 -24.94 7.00 -6.93
CA LYS A 68 -24.47 5.70 -7.41
C LYS A 68 -23.52 5.84 -8.60
N GLU A 69 -23.86 6.69 -9.57
CA GLU A 69 -23.00 6.94 -10.72
C GLU A 69 -21.69 7.64 -10.33
N PHE A 70 -21.75 8.60 -9.40
CA PHE A 70 -20.56 9.21 -8.82
C PHE A 70 -19.67 8.16 -8.15
N LEU A 71 -20.23 7.29 -7.32
CA LEU A 71 -19.48 6.25 -6.60
C LEU A 71 -18.88 5.19 -7.54
N ARG A 72 -19.45 4.96 -8.74
CA ARG A 72 -18.82 4.10 -9.77
C ARG A 72 -17.50 4.66 -10.29
N GLN A 73 -17.36 5.99 -10.30
CA GLN A 73 -16.19 6.71 -10.81
C GLN A 73 -15.34 7.35 -9.72
N PHE A 74 -15.70 7.14 -8.45
CA PHE A 74 -14.96 7.64 -7.31
C PHE A 74 -13.92 6.63 -6.83
N SER A 75 -12.77 7.13 -6.40
CA SER A 75 -11.75 6.32 -5.73
C SER A 75 -10.91 7.21 -4.82
N VAL A 76 -10.63 6.72 -3.61
CA VAL A 76 -9.65 7.33 -2.70
C VAL A 76 -8.47 6.40 -2.58
N ARG A 77 -7.27 6.91 -2.85
CA ARG A 77 -6.02 6.18 -2.66
C ARG A 77 -5.27 6.71 -1.44
N THR A 78 -5.12 5.87 -0.43
CA THR A 78 -4.31 6.18 0.76
C THR A 78 -2.95 5.53 0.61
N VAL A 79 -1.88 6.34 0.64
CA VAL A 79 -0.51 5.86 0.47
C VAL A 79 0.21 5.86 1.82
N LEU A 80 0.66 4.68 2.26
CA LEU A 80 1.46 4.55 3.47
C LEU A 80 2.92 4.89 3.16
N THR A 81 3.48 5.81 3.93
CA THR A 81 4.89 6.20 3.86
C THR A 81 5.61 5.80 5.14
N ALA A 82 6.92 5.55 5.04
CA ALA A 82 7.75 5.40 6.23
C ALA A 82 7.75 6.72 7.01
N HIS A 83 7.58 6.67 8.33
CA HIS A 83 7.73 7.86 9.15
C HIS A 83 9.24 8.09 9.38
N PRO A 84 9.80 9.27 9.06
CA PRO A 84 11.25 9.53 9.14
C PRO A 84 11.84 9.34 10.54
N THR A 85 10.99 9.35 11.58
CA THR A 85 11.32 8.91 12.94
C THR A 85 10.14 8.15 13.53
N GLN A 86 10.02 6.84 13.27
CA GLN A 86 9.03 6.03 13.98
C GLN A 86 9.35 6.04 15.48
N PHE A 87 8.55 6.76 16.28
CA PHE A 87 8.79 6.95 17.73
C PHE A 87 8.70 5.65 18.53
N TYR A 88 7.90 4.68 18.06
CA TYR A 88 7.59 3.46 18.81
C TYR A 88 7.96 2.18 18.05
N PRO A 89 8.72 1.25 18.68
CA PRO A 89 8.92 -0.09 18.16
C PRO A 89 7.59 -0.85 17.99
N GLY A 90 7.52 -1.81 17.07
CA GLY A 90 6.30 -2.63 16.86
C GLY A 90 5.76 -3.31 18.12
N ALA A 91 6.64 -3.68 19.07
CA ALA A 91 6.22 -4.21 20.37
C ALA A 91 5.42 -3.19 21.20
N VAL A 92 5.80 -1.92 21.15
CA VAL A 92 5.10 -0.82 21.84
C VAL A 92 3.77 -0.52 21.13
N LEU A 93 3.75 -0.53 19.80
CA LEU A 93 2.52 -0.33 19.00
C LEU A 93 1.45 -1.38 19.27
N GLY A 94 1.85 -2.65 19.42
CA GLY A 94 0.93 -3.72 19.84
C GLY A 94 0.31 -3.43 21.20
N ILE A 95 1.13 -3.03 22.18
CA ILE A 95 0.66 -2.66 23.52
C ILE A 95 -0.29 -1.46 23.47
N ILE A 96 -0.01 -0.44 22.65
CA ILE A 96 -0.87 0.73 22.47
C ILE A 96 -2.25 0.32 21.96
N THR A 97 -2.28 -0.54 20.95
CA THR A 97 -3.53 -1.01 20.33
C THR A 97 -4.36 -1.78 21.34
N ASP A 98 -3.74 -2.72 22.05
CA ASP A 98 -4.40 -3.51 23.09
C ASP A 98 -4.87 -2.63 24.26
N LEU A 99 -4.06 -1.63 24.64
CA LEU A 99 -4.38 -0.70 25.73
C LEU A 99 -5.56 0.19 25.36
N THR A 100 -5.61 0.69 24.13
CA THR A 100 -6.73 1.48 23.61
C THR A 100 -8.03 0.67 23.67
N GLN A 101 -7.99 -0.59 23.26
CA GLN A 101 -9.15 -1.48 23.32
C GLN A 101 -9.59 -1.73 24.78
N ALA A 102 -8.64 -2.04 25.67
CA ALA A 102 -8.94 -2.28 27.08
C ALA A 102 -9.52 -1.04 27.77
N ILE A 103 -9.06 0.18 27.41
CA ILE A 103 -9.63 1.45 27.89
C ILE A 103 -11.07 1.62 27.38
N ARG A 104 -11.33 1.34 26.09
CA ARG A 104 -12.68 1.42 25.52
C ARG A 104 -13.67 0.46 26.17
N GLU A 105 -13.20 -0.73 26.56
CA GLU A 105 -14.01 -1.77 27.21
C GLU A 105 -14.11 -1.61 28.74
N ASP A 106 -13.43 -0.60 29.31
CA ASP A 106 -13.29 -0.40 30.77
C ASP A 106 -12.72 -1.63 31.50
N ASP A 107 -11.82 -2.38 30.85
CA ASP A 107 -11.15 -3.56 31.42
C ASP A 107 -9.93 -3.15 32.25
N LEU A 108 -10.20 -2.74 33.49
CA LEU A 108 -9.17 -2.33 34.45
C LEU A 108 -8.08 -3.39 34.69
N HIS A 109 -8.41 -4.69 34.55
CA HIS A 109 -7.44 -5.75 34.77
C HIS A 109 -6.40 -5.76 33.63
N ASN A 110 -6.87 -5.77 32.39
CA ASN A 110 -6.00 -5.76 31.22
C ASN A 110 -5.24 -4.44 31.09
N ILE A 111 -5.87 -3.29 31.37
CA ILE A 111 -5.19 -1.99 31.40
C ILE A 111 -3.97 -2.05 32.34
N LYS A 112 -4.13 -2.58 33.56
CA LYS A 112 -3.02 -2.68 34.53
C LYS A 112 -1.91 -3.62 34.04
N GLN A 113 -2.27 -4.73 33.40
CA GLN A 113 -1.30 -5.66 32.82
C GLN A 113 -0.51 -5.02 31.69
N LEU A 114 -1.20 -4.38 30.74
CA LEU A 114 -0.60 -3.72 29.57
C LEU A 114 0.29 -2.54 29.97
N LEU A 115 -0.11 -1.74 30.96
CA LEU A 115 0.75 -0.70 31.53
C LEU A 115 2.01 -1.28 32.19
N SER A 116 1.89 -2.42 32.86
CA SER A 116 3.04 -3.12 33.46
C SER A 116 3.98 -3.68 32.40
N GLN A 117 3.43 -4.20 31.29
CA GLN A 117 4.19 -4.65 30.12
C GLN A 117 4.90 -3.48 29.43
N LEU A 118 4.20 -2.37 29.21
CA LEU A 118 4.75 -1.13 28.66
C LEU A 118 5.92 -0.64 29.51
N GLY A 119 5.77 -0.71 30.85
CA GLY A 119 6.83 -0.39 31.80
C GLY A 119 8.14 -1.13 31.53
N LYS A 120 8.06 -2.41 31.15
CA LYS A 120 9.22 -3.30 30.89
C LYS A 120 9.68 -3.34 29.43
N THR A 121 8.92 -2.75 28.52
CA THR A 121 9.21 -2.82 27.07
C THR A 121 10.20 -1.72 26.67
N PRO A 122 11.29 -2.05 25.95
CA PRO A 122 12.24 -1.05 25.47
C PRO A 122 11.66 -0.22 24.32
N PHE A 123 11.87 1.10 24.37
CA PHE A 123 11.43 2.05 23.33
C PHE A 123 12.51 2.30 22.26
N ILE A 124 13.77 2.02 22.59
CA ILE A 124 14.91 2.22 21.69
C ILE A 124 15.41 0.87 21.23
N LYS A 125 15.43 0.64 19.90
CA LYS A 125 16.18 -0.45 19.31
C LYS A 125 17.66 -0.09 19.29
N LYS A 126 18.53 -1.03 19.64
CA LYS A 126 20.00 -0.83 19.61
C LYS A 126 20.55 -0.64 18.20
N GLU A 127 19.83 -1.13 17.19
CA GLU A 127 20.20 -1.05 15.77
C GLU A 127 19.09 -0.33 15.00
N LYS A 128 19.48 0.45 13.99
CA LYS A 128 18.52 1.08 13.07
C LYS A 128 17.79 -0.01 12.28
N PRO A 129 16.46 0.09 12.10
CA PRO A 129 15.72 -0.87 11.29
C PRO A 129 16.23 -0.85 9.85
N THR A 130 16.21 -2.01 9.20
CA THR A 130 16.42 -2.07 7.74
C THR A 130 15.17 -1.52 7.03
N PRO A 131 15.25 -1.08 5.76
CA PRO A 131 14.06 -0.66 5.01
C PRO A 131 12.98 -1.76 4.92
N TYR A 132 13.39 -3.03 4.93
CA TYR A 132 12.46 -4.16 5.01
C TYR A 132 11.76 -4.24 6.37
N ASP A 133 12.46 -3.98 7.49
CA ASP A 133 11.84 -3.97 8.82
C ASP A 133 10.80 -2.84 8.96
N GLU A 134 11.09 -1.66 8.40
CA GLU A 134 10.14 -0.55 8.34
C GLU A 134 8.89 -0.92 7.54
N ALA A 135 9.09 -1.54 6.37
CA ALA A 135 7.98 -2.06 5.58
C ALA A 135 7.15 -3.10 6.35
N VAL A 136 7.79 -4.06 7.04
CA VAL A 136 7.07 -5.06 7.86
C VAL A 136 6.25 -4.40 8.97
N SER A 137 6.76 -3.34 9.59
CA SER A 137 6.01 -2.58 10.59
C SER A 137 4.75 -1.94 10.02
N LEU A 138 4.80 -1.40 8.80
CA LEU A 138 3.64 -0.78 8.17
C LEU A 138 2.67 -1.80 7.57
N VAL A 139 3.16 -2.95 7.12
CA VAL A 139 2.31 -4.09 6.72
C VAL A 139 1.45 -4.58 7.88
N TRP A 140 1.92 -4.48 9.13
CA TRP A 140 1.10 -4.81 10.29
C TRP A 140 -0.17 -3.95 10.38
N TYR A 141 -0.08 -2.65 10.08
CA TYR A 141 -1.26 -1.77 10.05
C TYR A 141 -2.20 -2.14 8.90
N LEU A 142 -1.64 -2.49 7.74
CA LEU A 142 -2.45 -3.00 6.64
C LEU A 142 -3.26 -4.22 7.09
N GLU A 143 -2.61 -5.19 7.73
CA GLU A 143 -3.22 -6.44 8.19
C GLU A 143 -4.29 -6.24 9.27
N ASN A 144 -3.95 -5.48 10.31
CA ASN A 144 -4.73 -5.47 11.56
C ASN A 144 -5.71 -4.31 11.64
N VAL A 145 -5.50 -3.24 10.85
CA VAL A 145 -6.35 -2.06 10.85
C VAL A 145 -7.04 -1.91 9.49
N PHE A 146 -6.29 -1.59 8.43
CA PHE A 146 -6.88 -1.23 7.13
C PHE A 146 -7.66 -2.36 6.48
N TYR A 147 -7.22 -3.63 6.61
CA TYR A 147 -7.94 -4.76 6.03
C TYR A 147 -9.37 -4.88 6.58
N GLN A 148 -9.55 -4.66 7.88
CA GLN A 148 -10.87 -4.68 8.50
C GLN A 148 -11.63 -3.40 8.15
N THR A 149 -11.07 -2.23 8.48
CA THR A 149 -11.76 -0.93 8.32
C THR A 149 -12.18 -0.67 6.87
N ALA A 150 -11.30 -0.88 5.89
CA ALA A 150 -11.64 -0.66 4.49
C ALA A 150 -12.67 -1.68 3.97
N GLY A 151 -12.60 -2.93 4.45
CA GLY A 151 -13.61 -3.94 4.17
C GLY A 151 -14.99 -3.56 4.71
N GLU A 152 -15.06 -3.05 5.94
CA GLU A 152 -16.29 -2.57 6.56
C GLU A 152 -16.88 -1.35 5.85
N MET A 153 -16.04 -0.38 5.48
CA MET A 153 -16.45 0.80 4.71
C MET A 153 -17.03 0.42 3.35
N VAL A 154 -16.33 -0.45 2.60
CA VAL A 154 -16.83 -0.90 1.28
C VAL A 154 -18.11 -1.71 1.43
N ARG A 155 -18.23 -2.57 2.45
CA ARG A 155 -19.47 -3.28 2.77
C ARG A 155 -20.61 -2.28 3.04
N TYR A 156 -20.37 -1.25 3.85
CA TYR A 156 -21.38 -0.22 4.13
C TYR A 156 -21.83 0.48 2.85
N ILE A 157 -20.89 0.97 2.03
CA ILE A 157 -21.19 1.67 0.77
C ILE A 157 -21.95 0.74 -0.19
N ARG A 158 -21.50 -0.51 -0.34
CA ARG A 158 -22.16 -1.47 -1.24
C ARG A 158 -23.59 -1.75 -0.83
N SER A 159 -23.82 -2.09 0.44
CA SER A 159 -25.15 -2.46 0.93
C SER A 159 -26.11 -1.28 1.01
N ASN A 160 -25.62 -0.08 1.34
CA ASN A 160 -26.49 1.06 1.64
C ASN A 160 -26.60 2.10 0.51
N LEU A 161 -25.58 2.22 -0.34
CA LEU A 161 -25.52 3.28 -1.38
C LEU A 161 -25.52 2.71 -2.80
N MET A 162 -25.13 1.45 -2.99
CA MET A 162 -24.97 0.84 -4.32
C MET A 162 -25.93 -0.34 -4.60
N ASN A 163 -26.80 -0.72 -3.66
CA ASN A 163 -27.69 -1.89 -3.76
C ASN A 163 -26.94 -3.20 -4.08
N GLY A 164 -25.75 -3.38 -3.49
CA GLY A 164 -24.92 -4.58 -3.65
C GLY A 164 -24.06 -4.60 -4.92
N GLU A 165 -24.21 -3.64 -5.83
CA GLU A 165 -23.39 -3.52 -7.04
C GLU A 165 -21.93 -3.15 -6.72
N ASN A 166 -21.02 -3.66 -7.56
CA ASN A 166 -19.63 -3.23 -7.58
C ASN A 166 -19.44 -2.15 -8.66
N GLY A 167 -18.61 -1.14 -8.36
CA GLY A 167 -18.12 -0.21 -9.38
C GLY A 167 -17.10 -0.87 -10.31
N THR A 168 -16.71 -0.16 -11.36
CA THR A 168 -15.65 -0.59 -12.29
C THR A 168 -14.26 -0.50 -11.68
N GLN A 169 -14.11 0.26 -10.59
CA GLN A 169 -12.85 0.51 -9.89
C GLN A 169 -13.05 0.41 -8.36
N PRO A 170 -11.98 0.15 -7.60
CA PRO A 170 -12.06 0.09 -6.14
C PRO A 170 -12.34 1.48 -5.56
N LEU A 171 -13.34 1.57 -4.69
CA LEU A 171 -13.68 2.80 -3.95
C LEU A 171 -12.53 3.28 -3.07
N ILE A 172 -11.77 2.32 -2.51
CA ILE A 172 -10.61 2.56 -1.67
C ILE A 172 -9.45 1.77 -2.28
N ALA A 173 -8.33 2.45 -2.54
CA ALA A 173 -7.09 1.83 -2.97
C ALA A 173 -5.99 2.10 -1.94
N MET A 174 -5.10 1.14 -1.75
CA MET A 174 -3.94 1.29 -0.86
C MET A 174 -2.67 1.43 -1.69
N GLY A 175 -1.89 2.46 -1.39
CA GLY A 175 -0.52 2.62 -1.88
C GLY A 175 0.50 2.38 -0.77
N PHE A 176 1.73 2.05 -1.17
CA PHE A 176 2.80 1.71 -0.25
C PHE A 176 4.13 2.18 -0.80
N TRP A 177 4.87 2.99 -0.04
CA TRP A 177 6.21 3.46 -0.39
C TRP A 177 7.37 2.70 0.27
N PRO A 178 7.26 2.18 1.51
CA PRO A 178 8.38 1.48 2.13
C PRO A 178 8.87 0.32 1.28
N GLY A 179 10.16 0.32 0.91
CA GLY A 179 10.75 -0.66 0.00
C GLY A 179 10.61 -0.36 -1.49
N GLY A 180 9.88 0.69 -1.87
CA GLY A 180 9.76 1.19 -3.24
C GLY A 180 10.33 2.60 -3.44
N ASP A 181 10.31 3.45 -2.41
CA ASP A 181 10.94 4.78 -2.45
C ASP A 181 12.46 4.68 -2.31
N ARG A 182 13.18 5.00 -3.38
CA ARG A 182 14.64 4.91 -3.49
C ARG A 182 15.30 6.29 -3.54
N ASP A 183 14.51 7.35 -3.57
CA ASP A 183 15.02 8.71 -3.69
C ASP A 183 15.79 9.10 -2.42
N GLY A 184 17.07 9.40 -2.58
CA GLY A 184 17.98 9.71 -1.46
C GLY A 184 18.26 8.53 -0.51
N ASN A 185 17.78 7.32 -0.79
CA ASN A 185 17.94 6.16 0.10
C ASN A 185 18.60 4.97 -0.62
N PRO A 186 19.94 4.82 -0.53
CA PRO A 186 20.66 3.74 -1.21
C PRO A 186 20.41 2.35 -0.62
N PHE A 187 19.78 2.25 0.56
CA PHE A 187 19.48 0.98 1.20
C PHE A 187 18.22 0.30 0.66
N VAL A 188 17.44 1.00 -0.18
CA VAL A 188 16.29 0.42 -0.89
C VAL A 188 16.76 -0.09 -2.25
N ASP A 189 17.12 -1.37 -2.28
CA ASP A 189 17.54 -2.08 -3.49
C ASP A 189 16.41 -2.94 -4.09
N THR A 190 16.65 -3.45 -5.29
CA THR A 190 15.74 -4.35 -6.04
C THR A 190 15.29 -5.54 -5.19
N LYS A 191 16.19 -6.12 -4.38
CA LYS A 191 15.89 -7.29 -3.55
C LYS A 191 14.92 -6.89 -2.44
N THR A 192 15.13 -5.77 -1.78
CA THR A 192 14.20 -5.21 -0.79
C THR A 192 12.82 -4.99 -1.40
N THR A 193 12.74 -4.36 -2.59
CA THR A 193 11.47 -4.14 -3.29
C THR A 193 10.71 -5.43 -3.54
N LEU A 194 11.37 -6.47 -4.07
CA LEU A 194 10.77 -7.78 -4.32
C LEU A 194 10.33 -8.47 -3.02
N MET A 195 11.14 -8.38 -1.96
CA MET A 195 10.79 -8.95 -0.65
C MET A 195 9.56 -8.27 -0.05
N VAL A 196 9.44 -6.94 -0.16
CA VAL A 196 8.27 -6.20 0.34
C VAL A 196 7.01 -6.56 -0.45
N ALA A 197 7.08 -6.60 -1.78
CA ALA A 197 5.94 -6.99 -2.62
C ALA A 197 5.45 -8.42 -2.30
N ALA A 198 6.38 -9.36 -2.12
CA ALA A 198 6.05 -10.73 -1.70
C ALA A 198 5.44 -10.77 -0.29
N ARG A 199 5.93 -9.93 0.63
CA ARG A 199 5.40 -9.82 2.00
C ARG A 199 3.96 -9.29 2.00
N LEU A 200 3.67 -8.24 1.24
CA LEU A 200 2.32 -7.67 1.09
C LEU A 200 1.32 -8.73 0.62
N GLN A 201 1.65 -9.43 -0.47
CA GLN A 201 0.83 -10.52 -1.00
C GLN A 201 0.64 -11.65 0.03
N ASN A 202 1.72 -12.12 0.66
CA ASN A 202 1.63 -13.23 1.61
C ASN A 202 0.72 -12.90 2.81
N VAL A 203 0.81 -11.67 3.33
CA VAL A 203 -0.03 -11.23 4.44
C VAL A 203 -1.49 -11.13 4.02
N LEU A 204 -1.78 -10.61 2.82
CA LEU A 204 -3.15 -10.59 2.30
C LEU A 204 -3.73 -12.00 2.12
N LEU A 205 -2.98 -12.94 1.57
CA LEU A 205 -3.42 -14.33 1.41
C LEU A 205 -3.73 -14.98 2.76
N LYS A 206 -2.98 -14.65 3.82
CA LYS A 206 -3.31 -15.05 5.20
C LYS A 206 -4.61 -14.41 5.70
N CYS A 207 -4.88 -13.15 5.34
CA CYS A 207 -6.15 -12.50 5.64
C CYS A 207 -7.32 -13.22 4.96
N TYR A 208 -7.22 -13.48 3.65
CA TYR A 208 -8.23 -14.22 2.90
C TYR A 208 -8.41 -15.64 3.43
N HIS A 209 -7.34 -16.33 3.81
CA HIS A 209 -7.45 -17.65 4.43
C HIS A 209 -8.25 -17.60 5.74
N ARG A 210 -8.03 -16.58 6.59
CA ARG A 210 -8.83 -16.39 7.83
C ARG A 210 -10.31 -16.17 7.51
N ASP A 211 -10.64 -15.35 6.54
CA ASP A 211 -12.02 -15.07 6.14
C ASP A 211 -12.68 -16.30 5.47
N MET A 212 -11.98 -17.00 4.59
CA MET A 212 -12.43 -18.27 4.00
C MET A 212 -12.69 -19.35 5.06
N ARG A 213 -11.83 -19.45 6.08
CA ARG A 213 -12.02 -20.39 7.17
C ARG A 213 -13.27 -20.06 8.00
N ARG A 214 -13.60 -18.78 8.17
CA ARG A 214 -14.86 -18.33 8.81
C ARG A 214 -16.05 -18.72 7.95
N LEU A 215 -16.01 -18.46 6.64
CA LEU A 215 -17.05 -18.86 5.70
C LEU A 215 -17.26 -20.37 5.66
N ARG A 216 -16.20 -21.17 5.62
CA ARG A 216 -16.28 -22.65 5.62
C ARG A 216 -17.06 -23.20 6.82
N ARG A 217 -16.95 -22.58 7.99
CA ARG A 217 -17.70 -22.99 9.19
C ARG A 217 -19.20 -22.68 9.09
N LYS A 218 -19.58 -21.69 8.27
CA LYS A 218 -20.96 -21.23 8.09
C LYS A 218 -21.64 -21.91 6.90
N LEU A 219 -20.93 -22.01 5.78
CA LEU A 219 -21.44 -22.49 4.49
C LEU A 219 -21.30 -24.01 4.35
N THR A 220 -21.96 -24.75 5.24
CA THR A 220 -21.97 -26.24 5.27
C THR A 220 -23.09 -26.84 4.42
N PHE A 221 -23.59 -26.08 3.44
CA PHE A 221 -24.77 -26.45 2.66
C PHE A 221 -24.42 -27.39 1.51
N ALA A 222 -25.42 -28.15 1.05
CA ALA A 222 -25.29 -29.00 -0.14
C ALA A 222 -24.83 -28.16 -1.35
N LYS A 223 -23.93 -28.73 -2.16
CA LYS A 223 -23.24 -28.09 -3.31
C LYS A 223 -22.29 -26.93 -2.98
N VAL A 224 -22.38 -26.32 -1.80
CA VAL A 224 -21.54 -25.18 -1.41
C VAL A 224 -20.31 -25.62 -0.62
N GLU A 225 -20.47 -26.54 0.33
CA GLU A 225 -19.40 -26.96 1.25
C GLU A 225 -18.12 -27.38 0.52
N ALA A 226 -18.26 -28.22 -0.51
CA ALA A 226 -17.12 -28.70 -1.30
C ALA A 226 -16.39 -27.57 -2.04
N LEU A 227 -17.13 -26.59 -2.60
CA LEU A 227 -16.55 -25.45 -3.30
C LEU A 227 -15.78 -24.54 -2.34
N VAL A 228 -16.37 -24.25 -1.17
CA VAL A 228 -15.73 -23.42 -0.15
C VAL A 228 -14.48 -24.11 0.41
N SER A 229 -14.52 -25.44 0.59
CA SER A 229 -13.37 -26.22 1.07
C SER A 229 -12.23 -26.27 0.05
N ASP A 230 -12.53 -26.49 -1.24
CA ASP A 230 -11.51 -26.45 -2.30
C ASP A 230 -10.86 -25.07 -2.39
N LEU A 231 -11.68 -24.01 -2.33
CA LEU A 231 -11.19 -22.64 -2.39
C LEU A 231 -10.34 -22.27 -1.17
N GLU A 232 -10.75 -22.65 0.04
CA GLU A 232 -9.95 -22.45 1.26
C GLU A 232 -8.60 -23.17 1.17
N GLN A 233 -8.57 -24.40 0.66
CA GLN A 233 -7.35 -25.17 0.47
C GLN A 233 -6.40 -24.50 -0.53
N LYS A 234 -6.90 -23.99 -1.66
CA LYS A 234 -6.08 -23.26 -2.64
C LYS A 234 -5.45 -22.00 -2.03
N ILE A 235 -6.24 -21.21 -1.30
CA ILE A 235 -5.74 -20.02 -0.60
C ILE A 235 -4.72 -20.40 0.49
N TYR A 236 -4.98 -21.47 1.24
CA TYR A 236 -4.04 -21.99 2.24
C TYR A 236 -2.69 -22.39 1.62
N GLN A 237 -2.71 -23.13 0.51
CA GLN A 237 -1.49 -23.51 -0.20
C GLN A 237 -0.70 -22.27 -0.67
N SER A 238 -1.40 -21.29 -1.25
CA SER A 238 -0.81 -20.01 -1.67
C SER A 238 -0.23 -19.19 -0.51
N ALA A 239 -0.84 -19.26 0.67
CA ALA A 239 -0.41 -18.48 1.84
C ALA A 239 0.79 -19.08 2.59
N TYR A 240 0.96 -20.40 2.60
CA TYR A 240 1.91 -21.09 3.50
C TYR A 240 2.94 -21.99 2.82
N TYR A 241 2.69 -22.47 1.59
CA TYR A 241 3.56 -23.44 0.91
C TYR A 241 4.11 -22.96 -0.43
N ALA A 242 3.47 -21.97 -1.03
CA ALA A 242 3.97 -21.31 -2.22
C ALA A 242 5.23 -20.50 -1.89
N ASN A 243 6.36 -20.82 -2.53
CA ASN A 243 7.54 -19.95 -2.57
C ASN A 243 7.30 -18.72 -3.48
N GLY A 244 6.11 -18.10 -3.37
CA GLY A 244 5.65 -17.00 -4.23
C GLY A 244 4.79 -17.42 -5.42
N ASP A 245 4.47 -18.71 -5.59
CA ASP A 245 3.59 -19.21 -6.66
C ASP A 245 2.14 -19.35 -6.19
N ILE A 246 1.24 -18.49 -6.67
CA ILE A 246 -0.18 -18.53 -6.29
C ILE A 246 -0.88 -19.66 -7.06
N SER A 247 -1.64 -20.49 -6.35
CA SER A 247 -2.40 -21.60 -6.95
C SER A 247 -3.73 -21.18 -7.60
N ILE A 248 -4.09 -19.89 -7.50
CA ILE A 248 -5.35 -19.34 -8.00
C ILE A 248 -5.17 -17.91 -8.52
N THR A 249 -5.73 -17.63 -9.69
CA THR A 249 -5.73 -16.27 -10.25
C THR A 249 -6.80 -15.39 -9.58
N LEU A 250 -6.68 -14.06 -9.68
CA LEU A 250 -7.68 -13.15 -9.13
C LEU A 250 -9.08 -13.38 -9.75
N SER A 251 -9.13 -13.61 -11.06
CA SER A 251 -10.38 -13.91 -11.78
C SER A 251 -10.98 -15.23 -11.31
N ASP A 252 -10.19 -16.28 -11.16
CA ASP A 252 -10.70 -17.58 -10.70
C ASP A 252 -11.21 -17.49 -9.26
N PHE A 253 -10.54 -16.71 -8.41
CA PHE A 253 -10.97 -16.50 -7.03
C PHE A 253 -12.33 -15.78 -6.97
N LEU A 254 -12.48 -14.67 -7.72
CA LEU A 254 -13.75 -13.94 -7.80
C LEU A 254 -14.86 -14.79 -8.43
N ASN A 255 -14.56 -15.54 -9.49
CA ASN A 255 -15.53 -16.43 -10.14
C ASN A 255 -16.01 -17.53 -9.18
N ALA A 256 -15.11 -18.14 -8.41
CA ALA A 256 -15.47 -19.15 -7.42
C ALA A 256 -16.37 -18.56 -6.32
N LEU A 257 -16.04 -17.37 -5.80
CA LEU A 257 -16.86 -16.69 -4.80
C LEU A 257 -18.24 -16.31 -5.36
N ASN A 258 -18.31 -15.81 -6.59
CA ASN A 258 -19.58 -15.47 -7.25
C ASN A 258 -20.43 -16.72 -7.53
N GLY A 259 -19.83 -17.84 -7.93
CA GLY A 259 -20.55 -19.11 -8.08
C GLY A 259 -21.14 -19.60 -6.75
N ILE A 260 -20.39 -19.51 -5.66
CA ILE A 260 -20.90 -19.80 -4.30
C ILE A 260 -22.05 -18.86 -3.95
N ARG A 261 -21.89 -17.55 -4.22
CA ARG A 261 -22.89 -16.52 -3.99
C ARG A 261 -24.20 -16.82 -4.72
N GLU A 262 -24.15 -17.18 -6.00
CA GLU A 262 -25.32 -17.51 -6.82
C GLU A 262 -26.08 -18.72 -6.28
N ILE A 263 -25.38 -19.79 -5.89
CA ILE A 263 -26.01 -20.98 -5.31
C ILE A 263 -26.70 -20.63 -3.98
N VAL A 264 -26.06 -19.81 -3.14
CA VAL A 264 -26.63 -19.40 -1.84
C VAL A 264 -27.91 -18.56 -2.02
N ILE A 265 -27.94 -17.68 -3.03
CA ILE A 265 -29.15 -16.90 -3.37
C ILE A 265 -30.26 -17.82 -3.89
N ALA A 266 -29.93 -18.71 -4.82
CA ALA A 266 -30.93 -19.52 -5.53
C ALA A 266 -31.50 -20.66 -4.67
N GLU A 267 -30.67 -21.33 -3.87
CA GLU A 267 -31.02 -22.59 -3.21
C GLU A 267 -31.08 -22.50 -1.68
N HIS A 268 -30.45 -21.49 -1.06
CA HIS A 268 -30.26 -21.42 0.41
C HIS A 268 -30.78 -20.11 1.03
N GLN A 269 -31.78 -19.48 0.40
CA GLN A 269 -32.47 -18.28 0.90
C GLN A 269 -31.53 -17.13 1.30
N SER A 270 -30.41 -16.98 0.57
CA SER A 270 -29.40 -15.94 0.83
C SER A 270 -28.76 -16.03 2.22
N LEU A 271 -28.76 -17.20 2.87
CA LEU A 271 -28.18 -17.38 4.20
C LEU A 271 -26.66 -17.12 4.18
N TYR A 272 -26.18 -16.21 5.03
CA TYR A 272 -24.80 -15.72 5.06
C TYR A 272 -24.31 -15.01 3.78
N LEU A 273 -25.22 -14.51 2.95
CA LEU A 273 -24.87 -13.76 1.74
C LEU A 273 -23.97 -12.54 2.04
N GLU A 274 -24.23 -11.85 3.15
CA GLU A 274 -23.44 -10.67 3.55
C GLU A 274 -21.97 -11.02 3.83
N ASP A 275 -21.69 -12.18 4.44
CA ASP A 275 -20.32 -12.63 4.69
C ASP A 275 -19.57 -12.93 3.37
N ILE A 276 -20.28 -13.49 2.38
CA ILE A 276 -19.72 -13.76 1.04
C ILE A 276 -19.46 -12.44 0.31
N ASP A 277 -20.44 -11.53 0.33
CA ASP A 277 -20.34 -10.22 -0.31
C ASP A 277 -19.24 -9.35 0.31
N GLU A 278 -19.02 -9.45 1.63
CA GLU A 278 -17.90 -8.80 2.31
C GLU A 278 -16.55 -9.30 1.79
N LEU A 279 -16.36 -10.61 1.68
CA LEU A 279 -15.11 -11.17 1.14
C LEU A 279 -14.92 -10.78 -0.32
N ILE A 280 -15.95 -10.86 -1.16
CA ILE A 280 -15.91 -10.40 -2.55
C ILE A 280 -15.48 -8.92 -2.61
N GLY A 281 -16.04 -8.07 -1.74
CA GLY A 281 -15.68 -6.66 -1.63
C GLY A 281 -14.20 -6.47 -1.30
N LYS A 282 -13.68 -7.21 -0.31
CA LYS A 282 -12.26 -7.19 0.06
C LYS A 282 -11.36 -7.71 -1.07
N VAL A 283 -11.80 -8.68 -1.87
CA VAL A 283 -11.05 -9.18 -3.03
C VAL A 283 -11.00 -8.14 -4.15
N HIS A 284 -12.10 -7.45 -4.45
CA HIS A 284 -12.08 -6.33 -5.40
C HIS A 284 -11.18 -5.16 -4.95
N LEU A 285 -11.17 -4.88 -3.65
CA LEU A 285 -10.41 -3.78 -3.06
C LEU A 285 -8.90 -4.06 -3.10
N PHE A 286 -8.47 -5.18 -2.53
CA PHE A 286 -7.05 -5.51 -2.31
C PHE A 286 -6.41 -6.39 -3.39
N GLY A 287 -7.20 -7.04 -4.25
CA GLY A 287 -6.71 -7.94 -5.30
C GLY A 287 -5.87 -9.10 -4.74
N LEU A 288 -4.68 -9.34 -5.31
CA LEU A 288 -3.68 -10.30 -4.80
C LEU A 288 -2.36 -9.62 -4.39
N HIS A 289 -2.39 -8.29 -4.19
CA HIS A 289 -1.21 -7.47 -3.92
C HIS A 289 -1.27 -6.68 -2.61
N PHE A 290 -2.45 -6.56 -1.99
CA PHE A 290 -2.74 -5.80 -0.77
C PHE A 290 -2.67 -4.28 -0.95
N ALA A 291 -1.49 -3.76 -1.23
CA ALA A 291 -1.26 -2.36 -1.52
C ALA A 291 -0.30 -2.27 -2.71
N THR A 292 -0.52 -1.29 -3.58
CA THR A 292 0.36 -1.04 -4.72
C THR A 292 1.67 -0.48 -4.20
N LEU A 293 2.78 -1.17 -4.49
CA LEU A 293 4.13 -0.69 -4.20
C LEU A 293 4.53 0.34 -5.26
N ASP A 294 4.61 1.59 -4.86
CA ASP A 294 5.05 2.68 -5.75
C ASP A 294 6.57 2.72 -5.75
N ILE A 295 7.19 2.80 -6.94
CA ILE A 295 8.64 3.00 -7.07
C ILE A 295 8.90 4.48 -7.27
N ARG A 296 9.88 5.04 -6.55
CA ARG A 296 10.25 6.45 -6.68
C ARG A 296 11.76 6.61 -6.85
N GLN A 297 12.16 7.49 -7.78
CA GLN A 297 13.55 7.85 -8.01
C GLN A 297 13.66 9.27 -8.59
N ASN A 298 14.80 9.90 -8.37
CA ASN A 298 15.12 11.25 -8.84
C ASN A 298 15.41 11.30 -10.34
N SER A 299 14.86 12.32 -11.03
CA SER A 299 15.09 12.56 -12.47
C SER A 299 16.57 12.60 -12.86
N LYS A 300 17.43 13.18 -12.01
CA LYS A 300 18.88 13.26 -12.24
C LYS A 300 19.54 11.90 -12.35
N ILE A 301 19.03 10.90 -11.63
CA ILE A 301 19.51 9.52 -11.73
C ILE A 301 19.13 8.95 -13.09
N HIS A 302 17.91 9.18 -13.57
CA HIS A 302 17.48 8.73 -14.91
C HIS A 302 18.37 9.32 -16.00
N LYS A 303 18.62 10.63 -15.99
CA LYS A 303 19.56 11.32 -16.90
C LYS A 303 20.94 10.66 -16.92
N THR A 304 21.49 10.38 -15.74
CA THR A 304 22.81 9.75 -15.60
C THR A 304 22.81 8.34 -16.21
N VAL A 305 21.79 7.54 -15.91
CA VAL A 305 21.65 6.18 -16.43
C VAL A 305 21.50 6.18 -17.94
N ILE A 306 20.66 7.05 -18.50
CA ILE A 306 20.46 7.16 -19.94
C ILE A 306 21.76 7.60 -20.62
N ALA A 307 22.45 8.61 -20.11
CA ALA A 307 23.72 9.08 -20.67
C ALA A 307 24.81 8.00 -20.70
N GLU A 308 24.84 7.08 -19.73
CA GLU A 308 25.79 5.96 -19.69
C GLU A 308 25.47 4.86 -20.71
N ILE A 309 24.18 4.61 -21.00
CA ILE A 309 23.75 3.51 -21.87
C ILE A 309 23.39 3.96 -23.29
N ALA A 310 23.27 5.26 -23.55
CA ALA A 310 22.94 5.80 -24.87
C ALA A 310 24.06 5.62 -25.90
N ASP A 311 23.76 5.87 -27.16
CA ASP A 311 24.76 5.83 -28.22
C ASP A 311 25.66 7.07 -28.18
N ALA A 312 26.85 6.98 -28.78
CA ALA A 312 27.77 8.11 -28.87
C ALA A 312 27.09 9.31 -29.57
N GLY A 313 27.16 10.49 -28.96
CA GLY A 313 26.55 11.72 -29.45
C GLY A 313 25.15 12.03 -28.89
N TYR A 314 24.52 11.12 -28.12
CA TYR A 314 23.20 11.39 -27.51
C TYR A 314 23.19 12.63 -26.60
N ASN A 315 24.28 12.86 -25.86
CA ASN A 315 24.39 14.01 -24.95
C ASN A 315 24.57 15.35 -25.68
N ASP A 316 24.87 15.32 -26.98
CA ASP A 316 25.04 16.51 -27.82
C ASP A 316 23.74 16.91 -28.54
N LEU A 317 22.71 16.05 -28.49
CA LEU A 317 21.39 16.29 -29.07
C LEU A 317 20.60 17.31 -28.25
N ASP A 318 19.69 18.04 -28.90
CA ASP A 318 18.70 18.84 -28.18
C ASP A 318 17.59 17.97 -27.55
N GLU A 319 16.75 18.58 -26.71
CA GLU A 319 15.72 17.84 -25.96
C GLU A 319 14.74 17.10 -26.87
N ASP A 320 14.35 17.69 -28.00
CA ASP A 320 13.38 17.07 -28.92
C ASP A 320 14.00 15.91 -29.70
N GLU A 321 15.27 16.06 -30.08
CA GLU A 321 16.08 14.99 -30.69
C GLU A 321 16.31 13.83 -29.71
N GLN A 322 16.57 14.13 -28.42
CA GLN A 322 16.71 13.12 -27.37
C GLN A 322 15.41 12.36 -27.14
N ILE A 323 14.28 13.05 -27.04
CA ILE A 323 12.94 12.43 -26.94
C ILE A 323 12.70 11.51 -28.14
N ASN A 324 12.97 11.99 -29.36
CA ASN A 324 12.76 11.20 -30.57
C ASN A 324 13.64 9.95 -30.59
N TRP A 325 14.93 10.06 -30.21
CA TRP A 325 15.82 8.90 -30.10
C TRP A 325 15.31 7.89 -29.09
N LEU A 326 14.92 8.33 -27.88
CA LEU A 326 14.40 7.47 -26.82
C LEU A 326 13.14 6.71 -27.26
N MET A 327 12.18 7.39 -27.90
CA MET A 327 10.92 6.76 -28.30
C MET A 327 11.09 5.79 -29.48
N THR A 328 11.99 6.08 -30.41
CA THR A 328 12.21 5.23 -31.61
C THR A 328 13.25 4.13 -31.40
N SER A 329 14.10 4.23 -30.38
CA SER A 329 15.17 3.27 -30.13
C SER A 329 14.62 1.87 -29.82
N SER A 330 15.16 0.87 -30.54
CA SER A 330 14.94 -0.55 -30.28
C SER A 330 16.01 -1.16 -29.36
N LYS A 331 16.85 -0.33 -28.72
CA LYS A 331 17.96 -0.79 -27.87
C LYS A 331 17.44 -1.66 -26.73
N ARG A 332 18.25 -2.66 -26.37
CA ARG A 332 18.02 -3.56 -25.23
C ARG A 332 19.34 -3.70 -24.49
N ILE A 333 19.30 -3.59 -23.17
CA ILE A 333 20.48 -3.66 -22.31
C ILE A 333 20.47 -5.01 -21.60
N ASP A 334 21.58 -5.74 -21.71
CA ASP A 334 21.80 -6.93 -20.90
C ASP A 334 22.37 -6.52 -19.54
N LEU A 335 21.52 -6.55 -18.51
CA LEU A 335 21.87 -6.17 -17.14
C LEU A 335 23.01 -7.01 -16.56
N ALA A 336 23.24 -8.23 -17.06
CA ALA A 336 24.35 -9.07 -16.60
C ALA A 336 25.73 -8.53 -17.01
N THR A 337 25.79 -7.68 -18.04
CA THR A 337 27.03 -7.08 -18.54
C THR A 337 27.39 -5.77 -17.85
N LEU A 338 26.45 -5.17 -17.11
CA LEU A 338 26.67 -3.91 -16.41
C LEU A 338 27.46 -4.14 -15.10
N PRO A 339 28.38 -3.22 -14.75
CA PRO A 339 29.01 -3.23 -13.43
C PRO A 339 27.98 -2.95 -12.34
N GLU A 340 28.27 -3.42 -11.12
CA GLU A 340 27.48 -3.04 -9.95
C GLU A 340 27.54 -1.53 -9.73
N GLY A 341 26.38 -0.90 -9.52
CA GLY A 341 26.28 0.55 -9.41
C GLY A 341 24.87 1.07 -9.68
N MET A 342 24.73 2.40 -9.73
CA MET A 342 23.44 3.08 -9.87
C MET A 342 22.71 2.68 -11.15
N THR A 343 23.42 2.58 -12.28
CA THR A 343 22.85 2.23 -13.60
C THR A 343 22.21 0.86 -13.60
N LYS A 344 22.95 -0.16 -13.15
CA LYS A 344 22.40 -1.51 -12.98
C LYS A 344 21.23 -1.50 -12.00
N SER A 345 21.40 -0.87 -10.84
CA SER A 345 20.37 -0.83 -9.80
C SER A 345 19.07 -0.15 -10.25
N THR A 346 19.13 0.92 -11.03
CA THR A 346 17.96 1.62 -11.58
C THR A 346 17.25 0.75 -12.63
N LEU A 347 17.98 0.14 -13.55
CA LEU A 347 17.40 -0.77 -14.54
C LEU A 347 16.79 -2.02 -13.89
N GLU A 348 17.44 -2.59 -12.87
CA GLU A 348 16.89 -3.71 -12.11
C GLU A 348 15.55 -3.36 -11.44
N SER A 349 15.33 -2.12 -11.02
CA SER A 349 14.02 -1.75 -10.46
C SER A 349 12.89 -1.79 -11.49
N ALA A 350 13.16 -1.51 -12.76
CA ALA A 350 12.17 -1.70 -13.82
C ALA A 350 11.85 -3.20 -14.03
N VAL A 351 12.88 -4.07 -13.97
CA VAL A 351 12.70 -5.52 -14.00
C VAL A 351 11.92 -6.02 -12.77
N ALA A 352 12.18 -5.44 -11.59
CA ALA A 352 11.46 -5.77 -10.37
C ALA A 352 9.98 -5.44 -10.50
N MET A 353 9.61 -4.27 -11.03
CA MET A 353 8.22 -3.93 -11.28
C MET A 353 7.54 -4.93 -12.21
N LYS A 354 8.18 -5.31 -13.33
CA LYS A 354 7.65 -6.35 -14.22
C LYS A 354 7.40 -7.66 -13.48
N THR A 355 8.38 -8.11 -12.69
CA THR A 355 8.30 -9.33 -11.89
C THR A 355 7.15 -9.28 -10.87
N ILE A 356 6.96 -8.12 -10.23
CA ILE A 356 5.87 -7.90 -9.28
C ILE A 356 4.52 -7.92 -10.02
N GLN A 357 4.41 -7.32 -11.20
CA GLN A 357 3.17 -7.35 -11.96
C GLN A 357 2.80 -8.77 -12.42
N GLU A 358 3.78 -9.56 -12.86
CA GLU A 358 3.58 -10.96 -13.24
C GLU A 358 3.12 -11.83 -12.06
N LYS A 359 3.61 -11.57 -10.85
CA LYS A 359 3.28 -12.36 -9.66
C LYS A 359 2.08 -11.86 -8.86
N ASN A 360 1.89 -10.55 -8.76
CA ASN A 360 0.92 -9.91 -7.88
C ASN A 360 -0.24 -9.26 -8.65
N GLY A 361 -0.19 -9.29 -9.99
CA GLY A 361 -1.03 -8.53 -10.88
C GLY A 361 -0.50 -7.11 -11.10
N GLU A 362 -0.93 -6.48 -12.19
CA GLU A 362 -0.48 -5.14 -12.62
C GLU A 362 -0.43 -4.11 -11.48
N ARG A 363 -1.53 -3.99 -10.72
CA ARG A 363 -1.66 -3.08 -9.56
C ARG A 363 -0.70 -3.37 -8.40
N GLY A 364 0.07 -4.46 -8.44
CA GLY A 364 1.10 -4.75 -7.44
C GLY A 364 2.25 -3.75 -7.47
N ALA A 365 2.63 -3.27 -8.66
CA ALA A 365 3.63 -2.22 -8.85
C ALA A 365 3.49 -1.61 -10.26
N ASN A 366 2.52 -0.71 -10.44
CA ASN A 366 2.27 -0.05 -11.72
C ASN A 366 2.56 1.45 -11.71
N ARG A 367 3.05 2.05 -10.63
CA ARG A 367 3.36 3.49 -10.60
C ARG A 367 4.84 3.73 -10.34
N TYR A 368 5.44 4.57 -11.19
CA TYR A 368 6.81 5.02 -11.08
C TYR A 368 6.83 6.54 -10.95
N ILE A 369 7.22 7.03 -9.77
CA ILE A 369 7.23 8.44 -9.40
C ILE A 369 8.62 9.02 -9.69
N ILE A 370 8.66 10.15 -10.40
CA ILE A 370 9.90 10.88 -10.70
C ILE A 370 9.99 12.09 -9.78
N SER A 371 10.90 12.04 -8.81
CA SER A 371 11.20 13.23 -7.98
C SER A 371 11.94 14.29 -8.76
N ASN A 372 11.72 15.55 -8.41
CA ASN A 372 12.32 16.72 -9.09
C ASN A 372 12.17 16.64 -10.61
N ASN A 373 10.94 16.42 -11.08
CA ASN A 373 10.64 16.43 -12.50
C ASN A 373 10.58 17.87 -13.02
N GLU A 374 11.45 18.21 -13.96
CA GLU A 374 11.61 19.57 -14.52
C GLU A 374 11.08 19.64 -15.97
N SER A 375 11.13 18.54 -16.74
CA SER A 375 10.88 18.55 -18.18
C SER A 375 10.05 17.36 -18.69
N ALA A 376 9.66 17.40 -19.96
CA ALA A 376 9.04 16.26 -20.63
C ALA A 376 10.05 15.13 -20.90
N LEU A 377 11.31 15.49 -21.15
CA LEU A 377 12.38 14.52 -21.34
C LEU A 377 12.56 13.62 -20.11
N ASP A 378 12.45 14.16 -18.88
CA ASP A 378 12.57 13.37 -17.65
C ASP A 378 11.58 12.19 -17.61
N VAL A 379 10.33 12.44 -18.02
CA VAL A 379 9.27 11.41 -18.10
C VAL A 379 9.60 10.37 -19.18
N ILE A 380 10.10 10.81 -20.33
CA ILE A 380 10.45 9.94 -21.46
C ILE A 380 11.69 9.09 -21.15
N GLU A 381 12.68 9.64 -20.45
CA GLU A 381 13.84 8.93 -19.94
C GLU A 381 13.40 7.82 -18.99
N ALA A 382 12.58 8.13 -17.99
CA ALA A 382 12.07 7.16 -17.04
C ALA A 382 11.28 6.03 -17.73
N LEU A 383 10.39 6.35 -18.68
CA LEU A 383 9.64 5.35 -19.46
C LEU A 383 10.58 4.45 -20.28
N SER A 384 11.64 5.03 -20.84
CA SER A 384 12.59 4.31 -21.70
C SER A 384 13.42 3.28 -20.93
N LEU A 385 13.67 3.49 -19.63
CA LEU A 385 14.31 2.50 -18.76
C LEU A 385 13.61 1.14 -18.86
N PHE A 386 12.28 1.12 -18.77
CA PHE A 386 11.49 -0.12 -18.85
C PHE A 386 11.67 -0.81 -20.21
N ARG A 387 11.58 -0.06 -21.30
CA ARG A 387 11.75 -0.60 -22.66
C ARG A 387 13.15 -1.17 -22.88
N PHE A 388 14.18 -0.51 -22.36
CA PHE A 388 15.56 -0.96 -22.46
C PHE A 388 15.83 -2.24 -21.68
N THR A 389 15.05 -2.56 -20.65
CA THR A 389 15.09 -3.88 -19.98
C THR A 389 14.38 -4.99 -20.74
N GLY A 390 13.79 -4.71 -21.91
CA GLY A 390 13.04 -5.68 -22.70
C GLY A 390 11.54 -5.75 -22.39
N TRP A 391 11.01 -4.81 -21.60
CA TRP A 391 9.56 -4.68 -21.42
C TRP A 391 8.98 -3.78 -22.52
N GLU A 392 8.54 -4.37 -23.63
CA GLU A 392 8.20 -3.60 -24.84
C GLU A 392 7.02 -2.65 -24.65
N ASN A 393 5.96 -3.12 -23.97
CA ASN A 393 4.75 -2.37 -23.68
C ASN A 393 4.54 -2.36 -22.17
N PRO A 394 5.28 -1.51 -21.43
CA PRO A 394 5.20 -1.50 -19.99
C PRO A 394 3.86 -0.94 -19.51
N SER A 395 3.11 -1.69 -18.71
CA SER A 395 1.90 -1.24 -18.02
C SER A 395 2.28 -0.47 -16.76
N VAL A 396 2.94 0.67 -16.96
CA VAL A 396 3.44 1.54 -15.88
C VAL A 396 2.98 2.98 -16.08
N ASP A 397 2.38 3.53 -15.03
CA ASP A 397 2.07 4.95 -14.91
C ASP A 397 3.34 5.69 -14.47
N ILE A 398 3.90 6.50 -15.37
CA ILE A 398 4.97 7.42 -15.01
C ILE A 398 4.34 8.68 -14.41
N VAL A 399 4.68 8.99 -13.15
CA VAL A 399 4.08 10.06 -12.37
C VAL A 399 5.13 11.15 -12.11
N PRO A 400 5.10 12.27 -12.86
CA PRO A 400 6.01 13.38 -12.61
C PRO A 400 5.64 14.08 -11.29
N LEU A 401 6.62 14.27 -10.41
CA LEU A 401 6.48 15.06 -9.18
C LEU A 401 7.21 16.40 -9.35
N PHE A 402 6.43 17.46 -9.54
CA PHE A 402 6.92 18.84 -9.61
C PHE A 402 7.03 19.41 -8.19
N GLU A 403 8.24 19.59 -7.68
CA GLU A 403 8.49 19.89 -6.27
C GLU A 403 8.77 21.37 -6.00
N ILE A 404 9.48 22.04 -6.92
CA ILE A 404 9.84 23.45 -6.76
C ILE A 404 8.88 24.39 -7.51
N ILE A 405 8.88 25.66 -7.11
CA ILE A 405 7.92 26.66 -7.62
C ILE A 405 8.05 26.87 -9.13
N GLU A 406 9.27 26.83 -9.66
CA GLU A 406 9.52 26.99 -11.10
C GLU A 406 8.93 25.83 -11.90
N ASP A 407 9.21 24.60 -11.48
CA ASP A 407 8.64 23.37 -12.04
C ASP A 407 7.11 23.39 -12.01
N LEU A 408 6.51 23.80 -10.89
CA LEU A 408 5.05 23.92 -10.77
C LEU A 408 4.45 24.94 -11.73
N ARG A 409 5.16 26.03 -12.02
CA ARG A 409 4.72 27.02 -13.03
C ARG A 409 4.82 26.48 -14.45
N ASN A 410 5.81 25.63 -14.71
CA ASN A 410 6.07 25.05 -16.02
C ASN A 410 5.33 23.72 -16.26
N ALA A 411 4.72 23.14 -15.22
CA ALA A 411 4.08 21.83 -15.26
C ALA A 411 3.02 21.70 -16.37
N GLU A 412 2.20 22.74 -16.60
CA GLU A 412 1.19 22.73 -17.66
C GLU A 412 1.83 22.52 -19.05
N ALA A 413 2.87 23.29 -19.38
CA ALA A 413 3.57 23.19 -20.66
C ALA A 413 4.29 21.85 -20.81
N VAL A 414 4.91 21.34 -19.74
CA VAL A 414 5.55 20.02 -19.71
C VAL A 414 4.51 18.92 -20.00
N MET A 415 3.36 18.95 -19.33
CA MET A 415 2.31 17.96 -19.52
C MET A 415 1.66 18.08 -20.91
N GLU A 416 1.48 19.28 -21.46
CA GLU A 416 0.98 19.48 -22.82
C GLU A 416 1.94 18.87 -23.86
N LYS A 417 3.25 19.09 -23.72
CA LYS A 417 4.28 18.48 -24.58
C LYS A 417 4.23 16.95 -24.52
N LEU A 418 4.00 16.38 -23.34
CA LEU A 418 3.84 14.93 -23.17
C LEU A 418 2.55 14.40 -23.82
N TYR A 419 1.40 15.03 -23.56
CA TYR A 419 0.11 14.57 -24.07
C TYR A 419 -0.03 14.72 -25.59
N THR A 420 0.68 15.67 -26.20
CA THR A 420 0.71 15.86 -27.65
C THR A 420 1.75 14.98 -28.34
N ASN A 421 2.70 14.39 -27.60
CA ASN A 421 3.65 13.43 -28.17
C ASN A 421 2.94 12.12 -28.55
N PRO A 422 3.03 11.66 -29.81
CA PRO A 422 2.25 10.52 -30.30
C PRO A 422 2.59 9.20 -29.59
N TYR A 423 3.86 9.00 -29.24
CA TYR A 423 4.30 7.77 -28.59
C TYR A 423 3.86 7.72 -27.12
N TYR A 424 3.97 8.85 -26.40
CA TYR A 424 3.49 8.91 -25.02
C TYR A 424 1.96 8.86 -24.95
N ALA A 425 1.25 9.50 -25.89
CA ALA A 425 -0.20 9.38 -26.01
C ALA A 425 -0.66 7.95 -26.34
N GLU A 426 0.14 7.17 -27.08
CA GLU A 426 -0.14 5.73 -27.29
C GLU A 426 0.05 4.93 -26.00
N HIS A 427 1.10 5.23 -25.22
CA HIS A 427 1.33 4.63 -23.91
C HIS A 427 0.14 4.88 -22.96
N LEU A 428 -0.39 6.10 -22.88
CA LEU A 428 -1.51 6.47 -22.01
C LEU A 428 -2.87 5.84 -22.38
N LYS A 429 -3.03 5.30 -23.60
CA LYS A 429 -4.29 4.65 -24.03
C LYS A 429 -4.40 3.19 -23.60
N ARG A 430 -3.31 2.63 -23.10
CA ARG A 430 -3.21 1.26 -22.61
C ARG A 430 -3.62 1.26 -21.16
#